data_AF-A0AA96FZV5-F1
#
_entry.id   AF-A0AA96FZV5-F1
#
_cell.length_a   1.000
_cell.length_b   1.000
_cell.length_c   1.000
_cell.angle_alpha   90.00
_cell.angle_beta   90.00
_cell.angle_gamma   90.00
#
_symmetry.space_group_name_H-M   'P 1'
#
loop_
_entity.id
_entity.type
_entity.pdbx_description
1 polymer ?
#
loop_
_entity_poly.entity_id
_entity_poly.type
_entity_poly.pdbx_seq_one_letter_code
_entity_poly.pdbx_strand_id
1 'polypeptide(L)'
;MEYDVVVAGSGPVGLMLAAELRLAGVRVLVVERLTEPAGHDRAGVLHSRTVEYLDMRGLLERFKDGMPTVSGLPFGGIFSRGLDHTLVETRHPYSLLVPQSRTEELLAEHAAALDTEVRRGHELTGLAQDADGVTVTLATPDGERRVRARYLVGCDGGRSTVRRLAGIGFPGFAPSVSALIGYVTLTERNVPKRWQRTGNGVVVLAFPPEGGIGRVVVIEYGRPHPPAGEPVTLEELRTAAHRVYGRELDLVEPVLWMSRFSDATRLAESYRSGRVLLAGDAAHIHFPIGGQGLNTGVHDAVNLGWKLAAEIHGWAPPGLLDSYHRERHRAVERVLLYTRAQLALMNPDEHHVTALREVFEELLFLEDTNRHLTATLNGLDLRYGDEEGPDGGAAADGGTGGGDGDGGAARRHPLVGRFAPDLELEADGLTTRPTELLRRGRGVLVDLTADGAPARAAAPWRGRIDVTAARAPQGGAPAALLVRPDGHVAWAAEPGAAATDGLTAALARWFGPQDWR
;
A
#
# COMPACT_ATOMS: atom_id res chain seq x y z
N MET A 1 -22.56 5.02 21.88
CA MET A 1 -22.17 4.17 20.72
C MET A 1 -21.15 3.16 21.19
N GLU A 2 -21.35 1.88 20.88
CA GLU A 2 -20.49 0.76 21.32
C GLU A 2 -19.13 0.77 20.61
N TYR A 3 -19.12 1.06 19.31
CA TYR A 3 -17.92 1.20 18.51
C TYR A 3 -17.80 2.60 17.91
N ASP A 4 -16.58 3.04 17.69
CA ASP A 4 -16.31 4.27 16.94
C ASP A 4 -16.17 3.95 15.45
N VAL A 5 -15.54 2.83 15.09
CA VAL A 5 -15.37 2.39 13.70
C VAL A 5 -15.75 0.91 13.54
N VAL A 6 -16.50 0.60 12.48
CA VAL A 6 -16.61 -0.76 11.94
C VAL A 6 -15.70 -0.87 10.73
N VAL A 7 -14.88 -1.92 10.67
CA VAL A 7 -14.07 -2.28 9.51
C VAL A 7 -14.67 -3.56 8.91
N ALA A 8 -15.10 -3.50 7.65
CA ALA A 8 -15.62 -4.67 6.93
C ALA A 8 -14.50 -5.35 6.15
N GLY A 9 -14.18 -6.60 6.50
CA GLY A 9 -13.10 -7.42 5.94
C GLY A 9 -11.92 -7.54 6.91
N SER A 10 -11.53 -8.78 7.25
CA SER A 10 -10.35 -9.09 8.06
C SER A 10 -9.16 -9.53 7.21
N GLY A 11 -9.08 -9.06 5.97
CA GLY A 11 -7.86 -9.17 5.16
C GLY A 11 -6.74 -8.29 5.73
N PRO A 12 -5.55 -8.32 5.14
CA PRO A 12 -4.38 -7.63 5.68
C PRO A 12 -4.59 -6.11 5.79
N VAL A 13 -5.31 -5.50 4.84
CA VAL A 13 -5.66 -4.07 4.86
C VAL A 13 -6.58 -3.73 6.04
N GLY A 14 -7.62 -4.54 6.27
CA GLY A 14 -8.55 -4.34 7.37
C GLY A 14 -7.90 -4.52 8.74
N LEU A 15 -7.04 -5.53 8.88
CA LEU A 15 -6.29 -5.79 10.11
C LEU A 15 -5.27 -4.70 10.40
N MET A 16 -4.53 -4.24 9.37
CA MET A 16 -3.62 -3.11 9.51
C MET A 16 -4.36 -1.84 9.93
N LEU A 17 -5.48 -1.52 9.28
CA LEU A 17 -6.28 -0.33 9.61
C LEU A 17 -6.84 -0.40 11.04
N ALA A 18 -7.32 -1.58 11.45
CA ALA A 18 -7.80 -1.77 12.81
C ALA A 18 -6.68 -1.54 13.82
N ALA A 19 -5.48 -2.07 13.57
CA ALA A 19 -4.31 -1.83 14.41
C ALA A 19 -3.95 -0.33 14.48
N GLU A 20 -3.91 0.39 13.35
CA GLU A 20 -3.63 1.84 13.33
C GLU A 20 -4.66 2.64 14.14
N LEU A 21 -5.94 2.28 14.05
CA LEU A 21 -7.01 2.91 14.82
C LEU A 21 -6.91 2.60 16.32
N ARG A 22 -6.60 1.35 16.68
CA ARG A 22 -6.42 0.94 18.09
C ARG A 22 -5.17 1.58 18.71
N LEU A 23 -4.07 1.70 17.97
CA LEU A 23 -2.88 2.44 18.38
C LEU A 23 -3.22 3.88 18.79
N ALA A 24 -4.19 4.49 18.11
CA ALA A 24 -4.70 5.83 18.42
C ALA A 24 -5.86 5.84 19.42
N GLY A 25 -6.19 4.72 20.09
CA GLY A 25 -7.21 4.65 21.13
C GLY A 25 -8.67 4.65 20.64
N VAL A 26 -8.93 4.32 19.38
CA VAL A 26 -10.28 4.23 18.81
C VAL A 26 -10.91 2.86 19.12
N ARG A 27 -12.22 2.76 19.38
CA ARG A 27 -12.90 1.45 19.54
C ARG A 27 -13.32 0.90 18.19
N VAL A 28 -12.78 -0.27 17.83
CA VAL A 28 -12.91 -0.86 16.49
C VAL A 28 -13.56 -2.23 16.56
N LEU A 29 -14.54 -2.47 15.68
CA LEU A 29 -15.05 -3.80 15.37
C LEU A 29 -14.64 -4.17 13.95
N VAL A 30 -13.96 -5.30 13.78
CA VAL A 30 -13.72 -5.91 12.46
C VAL A 30 -14.77 -7.00 12.22
N VAL A 31 -15.45 -6.97 11.07
CA VAL A 31 -16.39 -8.01 10.66
C VAL A 31 -15.89 -8.71 9.40
N GLU A 32 -15.89 -10.04 9.40
CA GLU A 32 -15.44 -10.86 8.27
C GLU A 32 -16.49 -11.92 7.94
N ARG A 33 -16.79 -12.07 6.66
CA ARG A 33 -17.76 -13.06 6.18
C ARG A 33 -17.25 -14.49 6.33
N LEU A 34 -15.98 -14.73 6.03
CA LEU A 34 -15.40 -16.06 6.15
C LEU A 34 -15.26 -16.46 7.62
N THR A 35 -15.60 -17.71 7.93
CA THR A 35 -15.40 -18.28 9.28
C THR A 35 -13.93 -18.57 9.57
N GLU A 36 -13.16 -18.86 8.51
CA GLU A 36 -11.72 -19.14 8.53
C GLU A 36 -11.00 -18.33 7.45
N PRO A 37 -9.72 -17.98 7.61
CA PRO A 37 -8.93 -17.33 6.55
C PRO A 37 -8.96 -18.12 5.24
N ALA A 38 -8.93 -17.41 4.11
CA ALA A 38 -8.76 -18.04 2.81
C ALA A 38 -7.31 -18.54 2.71
N GLY A 39 -7.07 -19.82 2.98
CA GLY A 39 -5.74 -20.43 3.17
C GLY A 39 -4.80 -20.47 1.96
N HIS A 40 -4.86 -19.52 1.02
CA HIS A 40 -4.11 -19.55 -0.23
C HIS A 40 -3.55 -18.18 -0.63
N ASP A 41 -2.25 -18.14 -0.90
CA ASP A 41 -1.50 -16.90 -1.13
C ASP A 41 -1.69 -16.34 -2.54
N ARG A 42 -2.30 -15.15 -2.63
CA ARG A 42 -2.42 -14.38 -3.87
C ARG A 42 -1.27 -13.39 -4.05
N ALA A 43 -0.72 -12.88 -2.94
CA ALA A 43 0.43 -12.00 -2.87
C ALA A 43 1.55 -12.64 -2.03
N GLY A 44 2.80 -12.30 -2.35
CA GLY A 44 3.97 -12.87 -1.68
C GLY A 44 5.16 -11.92 -1.55
N VAL A 45 4.95 -10.61 -1.75
CA VAL A 45 6.03 -9.61 -1.80
C VAL A 45 5.60 -8.35 -1.06
N LEU A 46 6.37 -7.95 -0.05
CA LEU A 46 6.28 -6.66 0.61
C LEU A 46 7.45 -5.79 0.14
N HIS A 47 7.15 -4.63 -0.45
CA HIS A 47 8.15 -3.70 -0.97
C HIS A 47 8.71 -2.76 0.10
N SER A 48 9.78 -2.06 -0.22
CA SER A 48 10.52 -1.22 0.74
C SER A 48 9.64 -0.26 1.53
N ARG A 49 8.69 0.45 0.91
CA ARG A 49 7.77 1.35 1.63
C ARG A 49 6.91 0.62 2.67
N THR A 50 6.39 -0.56 2.34
CA THR A 50 5.64 -1.39 3.29
C THR A 50 6.53 -1.90 4.41
N VAL A 51 7.76 -2.30 4.07
CA VAL A 51 8.78 -2.71 5.04
C VAL A 51 9.11 -1.56 6.01
N GLU A 52 9.23 -0.33 5.50
CA GLU A 52 9.42 0.88 6.32
C GLU A 52 8.22 1.16 7.22
N TYR A 53 6.99 0.94 6.76
CA TYR A 53 5.80 1.03 7.62
C TYR A 53 5.77 -0.04 8.71
N LEU A 54 6.21 -1.27 8.42
CA LEU A 54 6.34 -2.31 9.43
C LEU A 54 7.44 -1.98 10.46
N ASP A 55 8.59 -1.43 10.04
CA ASP A 55 9.63 -0.95 10.96
C ASP A 55 9.13 0.21 11.83
N MET A 56 8.43 1.17 11.21
CA MET A 56 7.81 2.31 11.86
C MET A 56 6.80 1.90 12.95
N ARG A 57 6.23 0.68 12.88
CA ARG A 57 5.35 0.10 13.90
C ARG A 57 6.00 -0.98 14.76
N GLY A 58 7.31 -1.22 14.59
CA GLY A 58 8.05 -2.23 15.35
C GLY A 58 7.66 -3.67 15.02
N LEU A 59 7.07 -3.91 13.85
CA LEU A 59 6.60 -5.22 13.39
C LEU A 59 7.61 -5.94 12.50
N LEU A 60 8.57 -5.23 11.91
CA LEU A 60 9.43 -5.76 10.86
C LEU A 60 10.16 -7.06 11.24
N GLU A 61 10.75 -7.14 12.43
CA GLU A 61 11.52 -8.33 12.82
C GLU A 61 10.68 -9.62 12.82
N ARG A 62 9.41 -9.54 13.24
CA ARG A 62 8.48 -10.69 13.20
C ARG A 62 8.12 -11.10 11.77
N PHE A 63 8.04 -10.14 10.86
CA PHE A 63 7.79 -10.39 9.44
C PHE A 63 9.02 -10.95 8.73
N LYS A 64 10.21 -10.56 9.16
CA LYS A 64 11.48 -10.95 8.55
C LYS A 64 11.95 -12.33 8.99
N ASP A 65 11.52 -12.80 10.15
CA ASP A 65 11.90 -14.09 10.70
C ASP A 65 11.63 -15.25 9.71
N GLY A 66 12.69 -15.95 9.32
CA GLY A 66 12.65 -17.05 8.35
C GLY A 66 12.29 -16.67 6.90
N MET A 67 12.10 -15.39 6.57
CA MET A 67 11.63 -14.96 5.25
C MET A 67 12.77 -14.46 4.35
N PRO A 68 12.81 -14.87 3.07
CA PRO A 68 13.84 -14.41 2.15
C PRO A 68 13.63 -12.95 1.74
N THR A 69 14.75 -12.29 1.43
CA THR A 69 14.78 -10.94 0.86
C THR A 69 15.32 -10.99 -0.57
N VAL A 70 14.83 -10.10 -1.43
CA VAL A 70 15.31 -9.92 -2.80
C VAL A 70 15.69 -8.47 -3.03
N SER A 71 16.88 -8.24 -3.58
CA SER A 71 17.44 -6.91 -3.86
C SER A 71 17.17 -6.40 -5.28
N GLY A 72 16.30 -7.10 -6.02
CA GLY A 72 15.86 -6.67 -7.33
C GLY A 72 14.64 -7.42 -7.81
N LEU A 73 13.89 -6.81 -8.74
CA LEU A 73 12.65 -7.37 -9.30
C LEU A 73 12.58 -7.14 -10.81
N PRO A 74 11.98 -8.06 -11.58
CA PRO A 74 11.74 -7.82 -13.00
C PRO A 74 10.67 -6.74 -13.18
N PHE A 75 10.73 -6.01 -14.30
CA PHE A 75 9.68 -5.09 -14.74
C PHE A 75 9.08 -5.58 -16.06
N GLY A 76 7.77 -5.81 -16.11
CA GLY A 76 7.11 -6.34 -17.31
C GLY A 76 7.72 -7.66 -17.82
N GLY A 77 8.29 -8.48 -16.94
CA GLY A 77 8.98 -9.73 -17.32
C GLY A 77 10.33 -9.53 -18.03
N ILE A 78 10.99 -8.38 -17.88
CA ILE A 78 12.40 -8.19 -18.25
C ILE A 78 13.26 -8.53 -17.03
N PHE A 79 14.14 -9.53 -17.17
CA PHE A 79 14.96 -10.06 -16.08
C PHE A 79 16.47 -9.77 -16.23
N SER A 80 16.93 -9.56 -17.47
CA SER A 80 18.33 -9.29 -17.83
C SER A 80 18.90 -8.05 -17.14
N ARG A 81 18.09 -6.99 -17.03
CA ARG A 81 18.34 -5.85 -16.16
C ARG A 81 17.12 -5.57 -15.30
N GLY A 82 17.01 -6.29 -14.19
CA GLY A 82 15.98 -6.04 -13.18
C GLY A 82 16.10 -4.65 -12.55
N LEU A 83 15.01 -4.23 -11.92
CA LEU A 83 14.97 -3.07 -11.04
C LEU A 83 15.92 -3.30 -9.87
N ASP A 84 16.78 -2.34 -9.63
CA ASP A 84 17.92 -2.43 -8.72
C ASP A 84 17.67 -1.65 -7.44
N HIS A 85 17.38 -2.37 -6.35
CA HIS A 85 17.00 -1.75 -5.09
C HIS A 85 18.17 -1.01 -4.43
N THR A 86 19.41 -1.19 -4.89
CA THR A 86 20.56 -0.43 -4.39
C THR A 86 20.61 1.00 -4.91
N LEU A 87 19.84 1.32 -5.95
CA LEU A 87 19.75 2.67 -6.52
C LEU A 87 18.80 3.59 -5.77
N VAL A 88 18.08 3.14 -4.74
CA VAL A 88 17.08 3.95 -4.04
C VAL A 88 17.47 4.21 -2.59
N GLU A 89 17.18 5.41 -2.11
CA GLU A 89 17.48 5.84 -0.74
C GLU A 89 16.45 5.23 0.23
N THR A 90 16.84 4.13 0.87
CA THR A 90 16.10 3.50 1.96
C THR A 90 17.04 2.62 2.78
N ARG A 91 16.75 2.45 4.06
CA ARG A 91 17.43 1.46 4.91
C ARG A 91 17.05 0.01 4.57
N HIS A 92 15.98 -0.16 3.81
CA HIS A 92 15.43 -1.45 3.45
C HIS A 92 15.44 -1.64 1.93
N PRO A 93 16.63 -1.68 1.28
CA PRO A 93 16.78 -1.81 -0.18
C PRO A 93 16.54 -3.27 -0.64
N TYR A 94 15.41 -3.83 -0.21
CA TYR A 94 14.97 -5.18 -0.52
C TYR A 94 13.45 -5.27 -0.49
N SER A 95 12.90 -6.21 -1.25
CA SER A 95 11.55 -6.69 -1.03
C SER A 95 11.58 -7.96 -0.18
N LEU A 96 10.65 -8.07 0.76
CA LEU A 96 10.52 -9.20 1.67
C LEU A 96 9.48 -10.18 1.13
N LEU A 97 9.86 -11.45 0.98
CA LEU A 97 8.99 -12.47 0.40
C LEU A 97 8.17 -13.15 1.50
N VAL A 98 7.04 -12.55 1.86
CA VAL A 98 6.14 -13.08 2.90
C VAL A 98 4.85 -13.57 2.26
N PRO A 99 4.46 -14.85 2.48
CA PRO A 99 3.12 -15.33 2.12
C PRO A 99 2.02 -14.43 2.67
N GLN A 100 0.98 -14.18 1.88
CA GLN A 100 -0.14 -13.36 2.34
C GLN A 100 -0.83 -13.94 3.58
N SER A 101 -0.99 -15.26 3.65
CA SER A 101 -1.52 -15.98 4.82
C SER A 101 -0.72 -15.66 6.10
N ARG A 102 0.61 -15.69 6.01
CA ARG A 102 1.51 -15.31 7.12
C ARG A 102 1.39 -13.82 7.47
N THR A 103 1.20 -12.95 6.48
CA THR A 103 0.94 -11.53 6.71
C THR A 103 -0.38 -11.32 7.46
N GLU A 104 -1.46 -12.00 7.06
CA GLU A 104 -2.77 -11.95 7.72
C GLU A 104 -2.69 -12.45 9.17
N GLU A 105 -1.98 -13.57 9.40
CA GLU A 105 -1.73 -14.12 10.74
C GLU A 105 -1.02 -13.11 11.64
N LEU A 106 0.13 -12.57 11.21
CA LEU A 106 0.92 -11.62 12.00
C LEU A 106 0.17 -10.33 12.31
N LEU A 107 -0.61 -9.82 11.35
CA LEU A 107 -1.45 -8.64 11.55
C LEU A 107 -2.65 -8.93 12.47
N ALA A 108 -3.24 -10.13 12.39
CA ALA A 108 -4.31 -10.54 13.30
C ALA A 108 -3.80 -10.65 14.74
N GLU A 109 -2.63 -11.26 14.95
CA GLU A 109 -1.96 -11.30 16.26
C GLU A 109 -1.67 -9.90 16.80
N HIS A 110 -1.17 -8.99 15.93
CA HIS A 110 -0.91 -7.62 16.33
C HIS A 110 -2.19 -6.85 16.69
N ALA A 111 -3.24 -6.95 15.86
CA ALA A 111 -4.53 -6.33 16.13
C ALA A 111 -5.16 -6.86 17.42
N ALA A 112 -5.06 -8.16 17.68
CA ALA A 112 -5.53 -8.78 18.92
C ALA A 112 -4.75 -8.28 20.15
N ALA A 113 -3.43 -8.12 20.04
CA ALA A 113 -2.60 -7.53 21.11
C ALA A 113 -2.94 -6.06 21.41
N LEU A 114 -3.66 -5.38 20.52
CA LEU A 114 -4.21 -4.03 20.71
C LEU A 114 -5.70 -4.05 21.13
N ASP A 115 -6.21 -5.20 21.58
CA ASP A 115 -7.61 -5.44 21.95
C ASP A 115 -8.61 -5.10 20.82
N THR A 116 -8.27 -5.44 19.57
CA THR A 116 -9.23 -5.36 18.45
C THR A 116 -10.21 -6.52 18.52
N GLU A 117 -11.50 -6.22 18.47
CA GLU A 117 -12.52 -7.26 18.31
C GLU A 117 -12.68 -7.64 16.83
N VAL A 118 -12.52 -8.93 16.53
CA VAL A 118 -12.71 -9.49 15.18
C VAL A 118 -13.80 -10.55 15.21
N ARG A 119 -14.89 -10.32 14.47
CA ARG A 119 -16.02 -11.26 14.32
C ARG A 119 -16.00 -11.91 12.94
N ARG A 120 -15.59 -13.17 12.88
CA ARG A 120 -15.64 -14.03 11.69
C ARG A 120 -17.04 -14.63 11.49
N GLY A 121 -17.39 -15.03 10.27
CA GLY A 121 -18.75 -15.49 9.94
C GLY A 121 -19.82 -14.40 9.99
N HIS A 122 -19.44 -13.12 10.03
CA HIS A 122 -20.34 -11.97 10.10
C HIS A 122 -20.26 -11.17 8.79
N GLU A 123 -21.22 -11.40 7.89
CA GLU A 123 -21.26 -10.74 6.59
C GLU A 123 -22.03 -9.42 6.66
N LEU A 124 -21.42 -8.34 6.19
CA LEU A 124 -22.11 -7.06 6.00
C LEU A 124 -23.06 -7.17 4.80
N THR A 125 -24.36 -6.96 5.04
CA THR A 125 -25.42 -7.06 4.02
C THR A 125 -26.19 -5.77 3.81
N GLY A 126 -26.15 -4.84 4.77
CA GLY A 126 -26.87 -3.57 4.69
C GLY A 126 -26.14 -2.40 5.36
N LEU A 127 -26.44 -1.19 4.89
CA LEU A 127 -25.81 0.05 5.32
C LEU A 127 -26.81 1.20 5.27
N ALA A 128 -26.90 1.95 6.35
CA ALA A 128 -27.55 3.25 6.42
C ALA A 128 -26.65 4.24 7.16
N GLN A 129 -26.67 5.51 6.80
CA GLN A 129 -25.93 6.56 7.51
C GLN A 129 -26.76 7.83 7.67
N ASP A 130 -26.46 8.60 8.70
CA ASP A 130 -27.06 9.89 9.00
C ASP A 130 -25.98 10.87 9.50
N ALA A 131 -26.40 12.03 10.02
CA ALA A 131 -25.49 13.06 10.50
C ALA A 131 -24.59 12.59 11.66
N ASP A 132 -25.00 11.61 12.46
CA ASP A 132 -24.33 11.22 13.71
C ASP A 132 -23.54 9.91 13.60
N GLY A 133 -23.79 9.08 12.58
CA GLY A 133 -23.14 7.78 12.45
C GLY A 133 -23.62 6.91 11.30
N VAL A 134 -23.20 5.65 11.34
CA VAL A 134 -23.54 4.59 10.40
C VAL A 134 -24.17 3.42 11.14
N THR A 135 -25.24 2.86 10.58
CA THR A 135 -25.85 1.61 11.03
C THR A 135 -25.55 0.54 9.99
N VAL A 136 -24.84 -0.50 10.42
CA VAL A 136 -24.46 -1.64 9.60
C VAL A 136 -25.37 -2.82 9.92
N THR A 137 -25.88 -3.50 8.89
CA THR A 137 -26.64 -4.74 9.03
C THR A 137 -25.72 -5.92 8.70
N LEU A 138 -25.65 -6.87 9.62
CA LEU A 138 -24.81 -8.06 9.57
C LEU A 138 -25.69 -9.31 9.51
N ALA A 139 -25.43 -10.19 8.55
CA ALA A 139 -25.87 -11.57 8.62
C ALA A 139 -24.87 -12.36 9.49
N THR A 140 -25.35 -12.95 10.58
CA THR A 140 -24.53 -13.73 11.51
C THR A 140 -25.09 -15.15 11.65
N PRO A 141 -24.36 -16.09 12.28
CA PRO A 141 -24.86 -17.43 12.55
C PRO A 141 -26.18 -17.46 13.36
N ASP A 142 -26.43 -16.42 14.17
CA ASP A 142 -27.60 -16.29 15.04
C ASP A 142 -28.72 -15.41 14.41
N GLY A 143 -28.61 -15.12 13.11
CA GLY A 143 -29.53 -14.27 12.36
C GLY A 143 -29.04 -12.85 12.13
N GLU A 144 -29.94 -11.97 11.70
CA GLU A 144 -29.59 -10.57 11.42
C GLU A 144 -29.26 -9.81 12.72
N ARG A 145 -28.21 -9.00 12.66
CA ARG A 145 -27.80 -8.07 13.73
C ARG A 145 -27.54 -6.68 13.13
N ARG A 146 -27.80 -5.64 13.92
CA ARG A 146 -27.46 -4.25 13.54
C ARG A 146 -26.43 -3.68 14.51
N VAL A 147 -25.40 -3.04 13.96
CA VAL A 147 -24.33 -2.39 14.72
C VAL A 147 -24.29 -0.92 14.37
N ARG A 148 -24.24 -0.05 15.38
CA ARG A 148 -24.12 1.39 15.21
C ARG A 148 -22.69 1.85 15.55
N ALA A 149 -22.08 2.61 14.64
CA ALA A 149 -20.76 3.21 14.81
C ALA A 149 -20.69 4.63 14.25
N ARG A 150 -19.60 5.37 14.52
CA ARG A 150 -19.42 6.72 13.98
C ARG A 150 -19.00 6.67 12.50
N TYR A 151 -18.22 5.66 12.13
CA TYR A 151 -17.71 5.45 10.77
C TYR A 151 -17.71 3.97 10.38
N LEU A 152 -17.78 3.72 9.08
CA LEU A 152 -17.59 2.41 8.45
C LEU A 152 -16.43 2.52 7.45
N VAL A 153 -15.51 1.55 7.47
CA VAL A 153 -14.49 1.42 6.42
C VAL A 153 -14.62 0.07 5.73
N GLY A 154 -14.83 0.09 4.41
CA GLY A 154 -14.83 -1.09 3.55
C GLY A 154 -13.43 -1.51 3.18
N CYS A 155 -13.00 -2.65 3.70
CA CYS A 155 -11.77 -3.37 3.37
C CYS A 155 -12.12 -4.78 2.82
N ASP A 156 -13.30 -4.92 2.22
CA ASP A 156 -13.99 -6.16 1.88
C ASP A 156 -13.72 -6.63 0.43
N GLY A 157 -12.56 -6.26 -0.11
CA GLY A 157 -12.03 -6.75 -1.37
C GLY A 157 -12.67 -6.17 -2.64
N GLY A 158 -12.23 -6.65 -3.80
CA GLY A 158 -12.63 -6.12 -5.12
C GLY A 158 -14.13 -6.11 -5.39
N ARG A 159 -14.87 -7.02 -4.74
CA ARG A 159 -16.35 -7.14 -4.81
C ARG A 159 -17.06 -6.45 -3.64
N SER A 160 -16.42 -5.43 -3.06
CA SER A 160 -16.89 -4.69 -1.89
C SER A 160 -18.40 -4.46 -1.89
N THR A 161 -19.06 -4.99 -0.85
CA THR A 161 -20.45 -4.70 -0.53
C THR A 161 -20.58 -3.29 0.01
N VAL A 162 -19.61 -2.83 0.82
CA VAL A 162 -19.60 -1.46 1.35
C VAL A 162 -19.62 -0.42 0.23
N ARG A 163 -18.72 -0.55 -0.77
CA ARG A 163 -18.67 0.38 -1.91
C ARG A 163 -20.01 0.47 -2.64
N ARG A 164 -20.62 -0.69 -2.94
CA ARG A 164 -21.90 -0.76 -3.65
C ARG A 164 -23.05 -0.13 -2.85
N LEU A 165 -23.16 -0.47 -1.56
CA LEU A 165 -24.21 0.07 -0.70
C LEU A 165 -24.04 1.56 -0.42
N ALA A 166 -22.81 2.08 -0.44
CA ALA A 166 -22.53 3.50 -0.32
C ALA A 166 -22.79 4.28 -1.62
N GLY A 167 -23.15 3.60 -2.71
CA GLY A 167 -23.40 4.23 -4.02
C GLY A 167 -22.14 4.76 -4.69
N ILE A 168 -20.95 4.30 -4.29
CA ILE A 168 -19.68 4.78 -4.85
C ILE A 168 -19.38 4.04 -6.16
N GLY A 169 -19.24 4.81 -7.24
CA GLY A 169 -18.87 4.31 -8.56
C GLY A 169 -17.51 3.61 -8.58
N PHE A 170 -17.35 2.63 -9.47
CA PHE A 170 -16.10 1.90 -9.67
C PHE A 170 -15.66 1.90 -11.15
N PRO A 171 -15.40 3.09 -11.73
CA PRO A 171 -14.99 3.24 -13.12
C PRO A 171 -13.65 2.53 -13.40
N GLY A 172 -13.43 2.25 -14.68
CA GLY A 172 -12.19 1.63 -15.14
C GLY A 172 -12.40 0.74 -16.36
N PHE A 173 -11.42 -0.12 -16.61
CA PHE A 173 -11.36 -0.96 -17.81
C PHE A 173 -11.90 -2.36 -17.52
N ALA A 174 -12.71 -2.86 -18.45
CA ALA A 174 -13.11 -4.25 -18.48
C ALA A 174 -11.89 -5.15 -18.74
N PRO A 175 -11.92 -6.43 -18.31
CA PRO A 175 -10.80 -7.33 -18.51
C PRO A 175 -10.54 -7.62 -19.99
N SER A 176 -9.27 -7.60 -20.39
CA SER A 176 -8.73 -7.94 -21.71
C SER A 176 -7.65 -9.03 -21.66
N VAL A 177 -7.09 -9.26 -20.47
CA VAL A 177 -6.09 -10.27 -20.14
C VAL A 177 -6.64 -11.16 -19.04
N SER A 178 -6.41 -12.46 -19.19
CA SER A 178 -6.94 -13.49 -18.31
C SER A 178 -5.80 -14.38 -17.86
N ALA A 179 -5.80 -14.78 -16.60
CA ALA A 179 -4.75 -15.62 -16.05
C ALA A 179 -5.29 -16.70 -15.11
N LEU A 180 -4.64 -17.86 -15.18
CA LEU A 180 -4.80 -18.96 -14.25
C LEU A 180 -3.53 -19.09 -13.39
N ILE A 181 -3.73 -19.43 -12.13
CA ILE A 181 -2.66 -19.76 -11.20
C ILE A 181 -3.02 -21.06 -10.48
N GLY A 182 -2.03 -21.91 -10.27
CA GLY A 182 -2.19 -23.14 -9.50
C GLY A 182 -0.94 -23.53 -8.73
N TYR A 183 -1.17 -24.10 -7.54
CA TYR A 183 -0.21 -24.94 -6.83
C TYR A 183 -0.64 -26.38 -7.03
N VAL A 184 -0.04 -27.03 -8.02
CA VAL A 184 -0.44 -28.35 -8.53
C VAL A 184 0.76 -29.29 -8.55
N THR A 185 0.52 -30.59 -8.66
CA THR A 185 1.61 -31.58 -8.76
C THR A 185 2.04 -31.75 -10.21
N LEU A 186 3.35 -31.72 -10.49
CA LEU A 186 3.94 -32.05 -11.78
C LEU A 186 4.74 -33.35 -11.67
N THR A 187 4.50 -34.34 -12.51
CA THR A 187 5.25 -35.61 -12.46
C THR A 187 6.60 -35.54 -13.19
N GLU A 188 6.71 -34.65 -14.18
CA GLU A 188 7.91 -34.47 -14.98
C GLU A 188 9.08 -33.97 -14.14
N ARG A 189 10.27 -34.51 -14.42
CA ARG A 189 11.52 -34.09 -13.79
C ARG A 189 12.23 -33.03 -14.62
N ASN A 190 12.98 -32.18 -13.93
CA ASN A 190 13.86 -31.17 -14.50
C ASN A 190 13.15 -30.19 -15.45
N VAL A 191 11.87 -29.91 -15.23
CA VAL A 191 11.18 -28.82 -15.93
C VAL A 191 11.81 -27.50 -15.47
N PRO A 192 12.37 -26.68 -16.40
CA PRO A 192 13.07 -25.46 -16.02
C PRO A 192 12.18 -24.50 -15.23
N LYS A 193 12.68 -24.05 -14.08
CA LYS A 193 12.05 -22.95 -13.33
C LYS A 193 12.25 -21.66 -14.13
N ARG A 194 11.20 -21.19 -14.82
CA ARG A 194 11.32 -20.00 -15.67
C ARG A 194 10.01 -19.25 -15.80
N TRP A 195 10.17 -17.95 -16.00
CA TRP A 195 9.20 -17.12 -16.68
C TRP A 195 9.49 -17.16 -18.18
N GLN A 196 8.44 -17.28 -19.00
CA GLN A 196 8.59 -17.27 -20.46
C GLN A 196 7.42 -16.56 -21.12
N ARG A 197 7.73 -15.63 -22.03
CA ARG A 197 6.80 -15.11 -23.03
C ARG A 197 6.93 -15.94 -24.31
N THR A 198 5.80 -16.31 -24.88
CA THR A 198 5.65 -17.07 -26.13
C THR A 198 4.74 -16.29 -27.07
N GLY A 199 4.64 -16.68 -28.34
CA GLY A 199 3.65 -16.11 -29.26
C GLY A 199 2.17 -16.32 -28.84
N ASN A 200 1.89 -17.15 -27.84
CA ASN A 200 0.53 -17.45 -27.38
C ASN A 200 0.19 -16.87 -26.00
N GLY A 201 1.15 -16.28 -25.29
CA GLY A 201 0.94 -15.75 -23.94
C GLY A 201 2.19 -15.84 -23.07
N VAL A 202 1.99 -15.76 -21.75
CA VAL A 202 3.06 -15.87 -20.75
C VAL A 202 2.82 -17.05 -19.83
N VAL A 203 3.88 -17.81 -19.55
CA VAL A 203 3.86 -18.90 -18.58
C VAL A 203 4.96 -18.74 -17.54
N VAL A 204 4.64 -19.07 -16.29
CA VAL A 204 5.60 -19.17 -15.19
C VAL A 204 5.52 -20.58 -14.64
N LEU A 205 6.65 -21.29 -14.65
CA LEU A 205 6.78 -22.63 -14.07
C LEU A 205 7.80 -22.57 -12.94
N ALA A 206 7.42 -23.04 -11.76
CA ALA A 206 8.28 -23.13 -10.60
C ALA A 206 7.99 -24.42 -9.82
N PHE A 207 8.53 -25.52 -10.34
CA PHE A 207 8.41 -26.87 -9.77
C PHE A 207 9.76 -27.38 -9.24
N PRO A 208 9.79 -28.27 -8.24
CA PRO A 208 11.01 -28.93 -7.82
C PRO A 208 11.64 -29.75 -8.98
N PRO A 209 12.99 -29.85 -9.07
CA PRO A 209 13.65 -30.64 -10.12
C PRO A 209 13.21 -32.12 -10.18
N GLU A 210 12.83 -32.70 -9.05
CA GLU A 210 12.36 -34.07 -8.92
C GLU A 210 10.88 -34.29 -9.30
N GLY A 211 10.17 -33.21 -9.69
CA GLY A 211 8.72 -33.19 -9.77
C GLY A 211 8.08 -32.93 -8.40
N GLY A 212 6.75 -32.96 -8.33
CA GLY A 212 5.99 -32.68 -7.12
C GLY A 212 5.22 -31.38 -7.19
N ILE A 213 4.79 -30.88 -6.04
CA ILE A 213 3.96 -29.67 -5.95
C ILE A 213 4.80 -28.44 -6.31
N GLY A 214 4.29 -27.64 -7.23
CA GLY A 214 4.90 -26.38 -7.63
C GLY A 214 3.88 -25.39 -8.18
N ARG A 215 4.38 -24.22 -8.53
CA ARG A 215 3.56 -23.10 -9.02
C ARG A 215 3.55 -23.07 -10.54
N VAL A 216 2.35 -22.94 -11.10
CA VAL A 216 2.12 -22.60 -12.50
C VAL A 216 1.28 -21.34 -12.59
N VAL A 217 1.68 -20.41 -13.46
CA VAL A 217 0.87 -19.26 -13.87
C VAL A 217 0.80 -19.24 -15.38
N VAL A 218 -0.40 -19.06 -15.93
CA VAL A 218 -0.64 -18.93 -17.36
C VAL A 218 -1.39 -17.63 -17.58
N ILE A 219 -0.93 -16.79 -18.51
CA ILE A 219 -1.53 -15.50 -18.85
C ILE A 219 -1.82 -15.48 -20.35
N GLU A 220 -3.08 -15.29 -20.71
CA GLU A 220 -3.57 -15.25 -22.08
C GLU A 220 -4.16 -13.86 -22.41
N TYR A 221 -3.85 -13.34 -23.59
CA TYR A 221 -4.35 -12.06 -24.10
C TYR A 221 -5.51 -12.32 -25.07
N GLY A 222 -6.58 -11.53 -24.98
CA GLY A 222 -7.73 -11.66 -25.90
C GLY A 222 -8.58 -12.92 -25.72
N ARG A 223 -8.34 -13.70 -24.66
CA ARG A 223 -9.13 -14.89 -24.30
C ARG A 223 -9.78 -14.68 -22.93
N PRO A 224 -11.04 -14.24 -22.85
CA PRO A 224 -11.69 -14.02 -21.57
C PRO A 224 -11.90 -15.35 -20.83
N HIS A 225 -11.55 -15.40 -19.55
CA HIS A 225 -11.97 -16.50 -18.66
C HIS A 225 -13.45 -16.38 -18.29
N PRO A 226 -14.09 -17.48 -17.86
CA PRO A 226 -15.40 -17.40 -17.22
C PRO A 226 -15.34 -16.55 -15.93
N PRO A 227 -16.49 -16.11 -15.39
CA PRO A 227 -16.55 -15.31 -14.18
C PRO A 227 -15.67 -15.84 -13.05
N ALA A 228 -15.01 -14.95 -12.32
CA ALA A 228 -14.08 -15.32 -11.24
C ALA A 228 -14.73 -16.04 -10.03
N GLY A 229 -16.06 -16.20 -10.02
CA GLY A 229 -16.77 -16.99 -9.00
C GLY A 229 -16.85 -18.49 -9.31
N GLU A 230 -16.55 -18.89 -10.54
CA GLU A 230 -16.52 -20.28 -10.93
C GLU A 230 -15.15 -20.90 -10.58
N PRO A 231 -15.12 -22.11 -9.97
CA PRO A 231 -13.87 -22.80 -9.66
C PRO A 231 -13.07 -23.10 -10.93
N VAL A 232 -11.74 -23.02 -10.81
CA VAL A 232 -10.81 -23.48 -11.86
C VAL A 232 -10.65 -24.98 -11.76
N THR A 233 -10.72 -25.68 -12.89
CA THR A 233 -10.44 -27.13 -12.95
C THR A 233 -8.99 -27.39 -13.36
N LEU A 234 -8.46 -28.54 -12.95
CA LEU A 234 -7.11 -28.94 -13.36
C LEU A 234 -6.99 -29.07 -14.88
N GLU A 235 -8.07 -29.52 -15.53
CA GLU A 235 -8.13 -29.64 -16.99
C GLU A 235 -8.09 -28.28 -17.71
N GLU A 236 -8.79 -27.28 -17.17
CA GLU A 236 -8.72 -25.90 -17.67
C GLU A 236 -7.28 -25.38 -17.61
N LEU A 237 -6.60 -25.60 -16.48
CA LEU A 237 -5.21 -25.20 -16.27
C LEU A 237 -4.24 -25.93 -17.21
N ARG A 238 -4.38 -27.26 -17.37
CA ARG A 238 -3.60 -28.05 -18.35
C ARG A 238 -3.78 -27.53 -19.76
N THR A 239 -5.03 -27.30 -20.17
CA THR A 239 -5.35 -26.84 -21.52
C THR A 239 -4.75 -25.46 -21.77
N ALA A 240 -4.86 -24.54 -20.81
CA ALA A 240 -4.25 -23.20 -20.92
C ALA A 240 -2.72 -23.28 -20.95
N ALA A 241 -2.12 -24.06 -20.07
CA ALA A 241 -0.68 -24.26 -20.02
C ALA A 241 -0.15 -24.85 -21.33
N HIS A 242 -0.84 -25.84 -21.91
CA HIS A 242 -0.49 -26.43 -23.20
C HIS A 242 -0.50 -25.38 -24.33
N ARG A 243 -1.57 -24.58 -24.44
CA ARG A 243 -1.69 -23.52 -25.47
C ARG A 243 -0.54 -22.52 -25.39
N VAL A 244 -0.24 -22.04 -24.19
CA VAL A 244 0.78 -21.00 -23.99
C VAL A 244 2.18 -21.57 -24.08
N TYR A 245 2.45 -22.68 -23.39
CA TYR A 245 3.79 -23.25 -23.33
C TYR A 245 4.22 -23.96 -24.62
N GLY A 246 3.25 -24.39 -25.43
CA GLY A 246 3.48 -25.08 -26.71
C GLY A 246 3.75 -26.58 -26.57
N ARG A 247 3.68 -27.13 -25.35
CA ARG A 247 3.69 -28.58 -25.09
C ARG A 247 2.83 -28.93 -23.89
N GLU A 248 2.37 -30.16 -23.83
CA GLU A 248 1.63 -30.68 -22.69
C GLU A 248 2.54 -30.79 -21.45
N LEU A 249 1.98 -30.49 -20.27
CA LEU A 249 2.60 -30.66 -18.97
C LEU A 249 1.80 -31.71 -18.19
N ASP A 250 2.48 -32.71 -17.63
CA ASP A 250 1.81 -33.76 -16.82
C ASP A 250 1.48 -33.25 -15.40
N LEU A 251 0.54 -32.30 -15.34
CA LEU A 251 0.00 -31.74 -14.10
C LEU A 251 -1.04 -32.72 -13.55
N VAL A 252 -0.98 -33.11 -12.28
CA VAL A 252 -1.84 -34.12 -11.67
C VAL A 252 -2.29 -33.70 -10.27
N GLU A 253 -3.21 -34.49 -9.70
CA GLU A 253 -3.51 -34.44 -8.27
C GLU A 253 -2.32 -34.96 -7.44
N PRO A 254 -2.11 -34.49 -6.19
CA PRO A 254 -2.95 -33.52 -5.49
C PRO A 254 -2.75 -32.08 -5.97
N VAL A 255 -3.85 -31.34 -6.02
CA VAL A 255 -3.91 -29.88 -6.19
C VAL A 255 -4.06 -29.22 -4.81
N LEU A 256 -3.14 -28.33 -4.45
CA LEU A 256 -3.29 -27.53 -3.22
C LEU A 256 -4.28 -26.39 -3.42
N TRP A 257 -4.22 -25.74 -4.59
CA TRP A 257 -5.04 -24.57 -4.91
C TRP A 257 -5.00 -24.21 -6.38
N MET A 258 -6.11 -23.67 -6.88
CA MET A 258 -6.16 -22.98 -8.17
C MET A 258 -7.08 -21.77 -8.10
N SER A 259 -6.79 -20.76 -8.91
CA SER A 259 -7.62 -19.57 -9.05
C SER A 259 -7.44 -18.94 -10.42
N ARG A 260 -8.40 -18.08 -10.76
CA ARG A 260 -8.34 -17.24 -11.96
C ARG A 260 -8.40 -15.77 -11.57
N PHE A 261 -7.72 -14.94 -12.35
CA PHE A 261 -7.76 -13.49 -12.23
C PHE A 261 -7.65 -12.85 -13.61
N SER A 262 -7.88 -11.53 -13.67
CA SER A 262 -7.86 -10.77 -14.92
C SER A 262 -7.21 -9.41 -14.68
N ASP A 263 -7.03 -8.62 -15.74
CA ASP A 263 -6.54 -7.25 -15.71
C ASP A 263 -7.65 -6.20 -15.54
N ALA A 264 -8.86 -6.60 -15.13
CA ALA A 264 -9.89 -5.65 -14.76
C ALA A 264 -9.30 -4.60 -13.82
N THR A 265 -9.25 -3.35 -14.29
CA THR A 265 -8.54 -2.26 -13.63
C THR A 265 -9.56 -1.21 -13.27
N ARG A 266 -9.82 -1.01 -11.98
CA ARG A 266 -10.86 -0.10 -11.50
C ARG A 266 -10.39 0.66 -10.27
N LEU A 267 -10.89 1.88 -10.15
CA LEU A 267 -10.62 2.78 -9.05
C LEU A 267 -11.93 3.39 -8.57
N ALA A 268 -12.16 3.43 -7.26
CA ALA A 268 -13.36 4.01 -6.68
C ALA A 268 -13.33 5.52 -6.90
N GLU A 269 -14.41 6.07 -7.46
CA GLU A 269 -14.50 7.50 -7.79
C GLU A 269 -14.31 8.41 -6.57
N SER A 270 -14.65 7.90 -5.38
CA SER A 270 -14.38 8.53 -4.11
C SER A 270 -13.99 7.47 -3.08
N TYR A 271 -13.03 7.82 -2.24
CA TYR A 271 -12.62 6.97 -1.12
C TYR A 271 -13.45 7.26 0.14
N ARG A 272 -14.33 8.28 0.10
CA ARG A 272 -15.19 8.72 1.21
C ARG A 272 -16.57 9.15 0.69
N SER A 273 -17.61 8.64 1.32
CA SER A 273 -19.00 9.09 1.17
C SER A 273 -19.59 9.32 2.55
N GLY A 274 -19.53 10.58 3.02
CA GLY A 274 -19.94 10.95 4.38
C GLY A 274 -19.09 10.25 5.44
N ARG A 275 -19.71 9.30 6.13
CA ARG A 275 -19.13 8.50 7.21
C ARG A 275 -18.67 7.10 6.78
N VAL A 276 -18.72 6.83 5.47
CA VAL A 276 -18.29 5.57 4.86
C VAL A 276 -17.02 5.80 4.06
N LEU A 277 -16.00 5.00 4.27
CA LEU A 277 -14.73 5.06 3.56
C LEU A 277 -14.36 3.70 2.96
N LEU A 278 -13.40 3.67 2.03
CA LEU A 278 -12.92 2.45 1.38
C LEU A 278 -11.40 2.41 1.40
N ALA A 279 -10.80 1.22 1.60
CA ALA A 279 -9.36 1.02 1.54
C ALA A 279 -8.99 -0.32 0.87
N GLY A 280 -7.81 -0.37 0.23
CA GLY A 280 -7.32 -1.58 -0.45
C GLY A 280 -8.20 -1.98 -1.63
N ASP A 281 -8.37 -3.30 -1.84
CA ASP A 281 -9.11 -3.83 -2.99
C ASP A 281 -10.57 -3.34 -3.10
N ALA A 282 -11.17 -2.88 -2.00
CA ALA A 282 -12.49 -2.25 -2.01
C ALA A 282 -12.47 -0.90 -2.75
N ALA A 283 -11.34 -0.21 -2.75
CA ALA A 283 -11.12 1.06 -3.41
C ALA A 283 -10.43 0.92 -4.78
N HIS A 284 -9.62 -0.12 -5.02
CA HIS A 284 -8.89 -0.27 -6.27
C HIS A 284 -8.56 -1.71 -6.62
N ILE A 285 -8.69 -2.10 -7.89
CA ILE A 285 -8.24 -3.40 -8.39
C ILE A 285 -7.41 -3.20 -9.64
N HIS A 286 -6.42 -4.07 -9.84
CA HIS A 286 -5.57 -4.10 -11.01
C HIS A 286 -4.96 -5.50 -11.17
N PHE A 287 -4.30 -5.75 -12.29
CA PHE A 287 -3.59 -7.01 -12.50
C PHE A 287 -2.45 -7.19 -11.47
N PRO A 288 -2.27 -8.39 -10.88
CA PRO A 288 -1.30 -8.63 -9.80
C PRO A 288 0.13 -8.80 -10.31
N ILE A 289 0.60 -7.86 -11.13
CA ILE A 289 1.99 -7.78 -11.59
C ILE A 289 2.82 -6.90 -10.65
N GLY A 290 4.03 -7.34 -10.36
CA GLY A 290 4.97 -6.59 -9.53
C GLY A 290 4.56 -6.45 -8.06
N GLY A 291 3.61 -7.25 -7.55
CA GLY A 291 3.30 -7.33 -6.12
C GLY A 291 2.58 -6.13 -5.49
N GLN A 292 2.01 -5.22 -6.28
CA GLN A 292 1.62 -3.88 -5.80
C GLN A 292 0.33 -3.80 -4.94
N GLY A 293 -0.62 -4.73 -5.13
CA GLY A 293 -1.98 -4.59 -4.56
C GLY A 293 -1.99 -4.54 -3.02
N LEU A 294 -1.41 -5.56 -2.38
CA LEU A 294 -1.29 -5.63 -0.92
C LEU A 294 -0.54 -4.42 -0.34
N ASN A 295 0.60 -4.08 -0.94
CA ASN A 295 1.42 -2.95 -0.52
C ASN A 295 0.62 -1.64 -0.54
N THR A 296 -0.06 -1.36 -1.65
CA THR A 296 -0.89 -0.15 -1.81
C THR A 296 -2.03 -0.11 -0.80
N GLY A 297 -2.65 -1.26 -0.50
CA GLY A 297 -3.67 -1.35 0.55
C GLY A 297 -3.13 -1.09 1.97
N VAL A 298 -1.92 -1.57 2.29
CA VAL A 298 -1.26 -1.24 3.57
C VAL A 298 -0.98 0.27 3.66
N HIS A 299 -0.53 0.88 2.56
CA HIS A 299 -0.31 2.33 2.51
C HIS A 299 -1.62 3.11 2.75
N ASP A 300 -2.75 2.63 2.23
CA ASP A 300 -4.06 3.22 2.49
C ASP A 300 -4.44 3.14 3.98
N ALA A 301 -4.25 1.98 4.60
CA ALA A 301 -4.56 1.75 6.01
C ALA A 301 -3.75 2.69 6.93
N VAL A 302 -2.44 2.79 6.71
CA VAL A 302 -1.53 3.67 7.47
C VAL A 302 -1.90 5.15 7.27
N ASN A 303 -2.24 5.55 6.05
CA ASN A 303 -2.64 6.94 5.77
C ASN A 303 -3.99 7.29 6.40
N LEU A 304 -4.97 6.38 6.37
CA LEU A 304 -6.32 6.61 6.87
C LEU A 304 -6.39 6.55 8.41
N GLY A 305 -5.74 5.57 9.03
CA GLY A 305 -5.95 5.23 10.44
C GLY A 305 -5.81 6.42 11.38
N TRP A 306 -4.71 7.17 11.25
CA TRP A 306 -4.47 8.33 12.12
C TRP A 306 -5.41 9.51 11.84
N LYS A 307 -5.79 9.73 10.57
CA LYS A 307 -6.71 10.82 10.17
C LYS A 307 -8.12 10.55 10.67
N LEU A 308 -8.57 9.31 10.56
CA LEU A 308 -9.87 8.90 11.07
C LEU A 308 -9.90 8.93 12.61
N ALA A 309 -8.82 8.52 13.26
CA ALA A 309 -8.69 8.69 14.71
C ALA A 309 -8.75 10.17 15.13
N ALA A 310 -8.06 11.06 14.41
CA ALA A 310 -8.10 12.50 14.64
C ALA A 310 -9.52 13.07 14.57
N GLU A 311 -10.28 12.65 13.56
CA GLU A 311 -11.68 13.04 13.35
C GLU A 311 -12.57 12.56 14.50
N ILE A 312 -12.37 11.31 14.95
CA ILE A 312 -13.14 10.71 16.05
C ILE A 312 -12.87 11.41 17.39
N HIS A 313 -11.61 11.76 17.65
CA HIS A 313 -11.17 12.49 18.84
C HIS A 313 -11.47 13.99 18.76
N GLY A 314 -11.90 14.50 17.61
CA GLY A 314 -12.37 15.88 17.45
C GLY A 314 -11.27 16.94 17.35
N TRP A 315 -10.01 16.55 17.14
CA TRP A 315 -8.91 17.51 16.89
C TRP A 315 -8.55 17.64 15.41
N ALA A 316 -9.11 16.80 14.54
CA ALA A 316 -8.86 16.92 13.10
C ALA A 316 -9.20 18.33 12.61
N PRO A 317 -8.25 19.04 11.97
CA PRO A 317 -8.57 20.28 11.28
C PRO A 317 -9.50 20.00 10.08
N PRO A 318 -10.27 21.01 9.63
CA PRO A 318 -11.14 20.88 8.47
C PRO A 318 -10.38 20.34 7.24
N GLY A 319 -10.96 19.33 6.58
CA GLY A 319 -10.38 18.73 5.38
C GLY A 319 -9.22 17.75 5.61
N LEU A 320 -8.84 17.45 6.87
CA LEU A 320 -7.84 16.43 7.18
C LEU A 320 -8.30 15.05 6.71
N LEU A 321 -9.51 14.61 7.08
CA LEU A 321 -10.00 13.30 6.66
C LEU A 321 -10.19 13.24 5.14
N ASP A 322 -10.60 14.33 4.49
CA ASP A 322 -10.73 14.41 3.03
C ASP A 322 -9.37 14.32 2.30
N SER A 323 -8.27 14.64 2.99
CA SER A 323 -6.94 14.44 2.42
C SER A 323 -6.63 12.97 2.15
N TYR A 324 -7.31 12.02 2.81
CA TYR A 324 -7.15 10.59 2.53
C TYR A 324 -7.42 10.29 1.05
N HIS A 325 -8.56 10.75 0.51
CA HIS A 325 -8.89 10.57 -0.90
C HIS A 325 -7.85 11.28 -1.78
N ARG A 326 -7.58 12.57 -1.56
CA ARG A 326 -6.66 13.36 -2.41
C ARG A 326 -5.27 12.73 -2.50
N GLU A 327 -4.75 12.25 -1.38
CA GLU A 327 -3.41 11.66 -1.32
C GLU A 327 -3.36 10.25 -1.90
N ARG A 328 -4.32 9.39 -1.53
CA ARG A 328 -4.25 7.96 -1.88
C ARG A 328 -4.82 7.66 -3.25
N HIS A 329 -5.87 8.35 -3.68
CA HIS A 329 -6.45 8.16 -5.01
C HIS A 329 -5.42 8.43 -6.11
N ARG A 330 -4.74 9.58 -6.07
CA ARG A 330 -3.68 9.93 -7.04
C ARG A 330 -2.49 8.97 -7.00
N ALA A 331 -2.08 8.54 -5.79
CA ALA A 331 -1.01 7.55 -5.65
C ALA A 331 -1.37 6.22 -6.34
N VAL A 332 -2.63 5.79 -6.17
CA VAL A 332 -3.15 4.55 -6.75
C VAL A 332 -3.37 4.66 -8.25
N GLU A 333 -3.81 5.81 -8.78
CA GLU A 333 -3.89 6.05 -10.24
C GLU A 333 -2.55 5.77 -10.92
N ARG A 334 -1.45 6.19 -10.29
CA ARG A 334 -0.09 5.88 -10.77
C ARG A 334 0.17 4.38 -10.75
N VAL A 335 -0.14 3.66 -9.67
CA VAL A 335 0.01 2.19 -9.61
C VAL A 335 -0.77 1.49 -10.75
N LEU A 336 -2.01 1.91 -11.00
CA LEU A 336 -2.86 1.38 -12.06
C LEU A 336 -2.26 1.64 -13.45
N LEU A 337 -1.65 2.81 -13.68
CA LEU A 337 -0.93 3.12 -14.92
C LEU A 337 0.26 2.16 -15.12
N TYR A 338 1.10 2.00 -14.11
CA TYR A 338 2.31 1.17 -14.21
C TYR A 338 2.01 -0.32 -14.37
N THR A 339 0.97 -0.84 -13.71
CA THR A 339 0.55 -2.24 -13.90
C THR A 339 0.02 -2.50 -15.31
N ARG A 340 -0.75 -1.56 -15.88
CA ARG A 340 -1.19 -1.62 -17.28
C ARG A 340 -0.03 -1.52 -18.27
N ALA A 341 0.95 -0.65 -18.01
CA ALA A 341 2.15 -0.53 -18.84
C ALA A 341 2.98 -1.82 -18.84
N GLN A 342 3.13 -2.47 -17.68
CA GLN A 342 3.82 -3.76 -17.58
C GLN A 342 3.09 -4.87 -18.34
N LEU A 343 1.75 -4.90 -18.31
CA LEU A 343 0.97 -5.81 -19.15
C LEU A 343 1.18 -5.55 -20.64
N ALA A 344 1.23 -4.28 -21.08
CA ALA A 344 1.53 -3.95 -22.46
C ALA A 344 2.91 -4.49 -22.89
N LEU A 345 3.93 -4.37 -22.03
CA LEU A 345 5.27 -4.94 -22.25
C LEU A 345 5.31 -6.47 -22.23
N MET A 346 4.29 -7.13 -21.68
CA MET A 346 4.19 -8.59 -21.61
C MET A 346 3.34 -9.21 -22.70
N ASN A 347 2.73 -8.39 -23.56
CA ASN A 347 1.90 -8.87 -24.66
C ASN A 347 2.73 -9.80 -25.58
N PRO A 348 2.16 -10.96 -26.00
CA PRO A 348 2.87 -11.99 -26.76
C PRO A 348 3.17 -11.63 -28.22
N ASP A 349 2.86 -10.41 -28.67
CA ASP A 349 3.23 -9.92 -30.00
C ASP A 349 4.75 -10.00 -30.24
N GLU A 350 5.13 -10.84 -31.21
CA GLU A 350 6.53 -11.14 -31.51
C GLU A 350 7.23 -10.06 -32.33
N HIS A 351 6.49 -9.16 -33.00
CA HIS A 351 7.02 -8.22 -33.98
C HIS A 351 7.25 -6.83 -33.39
N HIS A 352 6.19 -6.25 -32.82
CA HIS A 352 6.16 -4.89 -32.32
C HIS A 352 6.49 -4.85 -30.82
N VAL A 353 5.90 -5.73 -30.02
CA VAL A 353 6.12 -5.71 -28.57
C VAL A 353 7.49 -6.26 -28.21
N THR A 354 8.00 -7.27 -28.93
CA THR A 354 9.41 -7.69 -28.78
C THR A 354 10.39 -6.55 -29.02
N ALA A 355 10.26 -5.82 -30.14
CA ALA A 355 11.13 -4.68 -30.44
C ALA A 355 10.99 -3.56 -29.38
N LEU A 356 9.76 -3.26 -28.93
CA LEU A 356 9.54 -2.32 -27.83
C LEU A 356 10.26 -2.74 -26.54
N ARG A 357 10.24 -4.03 -26.20
CA ARG A 357 10.91 -4.55 -25.01
C ARG A 357 12.43 -4.46 -25.12
N GLU A 358 13.02 -4.69 -26.29
CA GLU A 358 14.46 -4.54 -26.51
C GLU A 358 14.91 -3.10 -26.23
N VAL A 359 14.18 -2.11 -26.77
CA VAL A 359 14.43 -0.70 -26.45
C VAL A 359 14.22 -0.41 -24.97
N PHE A 360 13.15 -0.93 -24.37
CA PHE A 360 12.87 -0.71 -22.95
C PHE A 360 13.96 -1.32 -22.06
N GLU A 361 14.48 -2.49 -22.44
CA GLU A 361 15.59 -3.16 -21.77
C GLU A 361 16.88 -2.33 -21.84
N GLU A 362 17.22 -1.75 -22.99
CA GLU A 362 18.33 -0.78 -23.12
C GLU A 362 18.16 0.39 -22.15
N LEU A 363 16.94 0.95 -22.04
CA LEU A 363 16.65 2.04 -21.11
C LEU A 363 16.81 1.62 -19.64
N LEU A 364 16.54 0.36 -19.29
CA LEU A 364 16.75 -0.16 -17.92
C LEU A 364 18.22 -0.24 -17.51
N PHE A 365 19.17 -0.18 -18.46
CA PHE A 365 20.59 -0.04 -18.16
C PHE A 365 20.98 1.39 -17.76
N LEU A 366 20.16 2.40 -18.10
CA LEU A 366 20.37 3.77 -17.62
C LEU A 366 20.00 3.85 -16.14
N GLU A 367 20.95 4.31 -15.32
CA GLU A 367 20.81 4.33 -13.87
C GLU A 367 19.60 5.15 -13.40
N ASP A 368 19.37 6.33 -13.98
CA ASP A 368 18.25 7.19 -13.62
C ASP A 368 16.88 6.57 -13.97
N THR A 369 16.78 5.90 -15.11
CA THR A 369 15.56 5.17 -15.50
C THR A 369 15.29 4.03 -14.53
N ASN A 370 16.32 3.23 -14.22
CA ASN A 370 16.19 2.12 -13.30
C ASN A 370 15.83 2.61 -11.90
N ARG A 371 16.53 3.62 -11.38
CA ARG A 371 16.26 4.29 -10.10
C ARG A 371 14.82 4.78 -10.02
N HIS A 372 14.32 5.45 -11.06
CA HIS A 372 12.95 5.95 -11.12
C HIS A 372 11.93 4.81 -11.01
N LEU A 373 12.08 3.76 -11.84
CA LEU A 373 11.16 2.62 -11.84
C LEU A 373 11.24 1.80 -10.55
N THR A 374 12.45 1.63 -10.00
CA THR A 374 12.68 1.00 -8.69
C THR A 374 11.98 1.78 -7.59
N ALA A 375 12.13 3.11 -7.56
CA ALA A 375 11.49 3.95 -6.55
C ALA A 375 9.96 3.90 -6.65
N THR A 376 9.42 3.96 -7.88
CA THR A 376 7.97 3.84 -8.11
C THR A 376 7.45 2.47 -7.68
N LEU A 377 8.06 1.36 -8.12
CA LEU A 377 7.59 0.01 -7.76
C LEU A 377 7.69 -0.22 -6.24
N ASN A 378 8.71 0.33 -5.59
CA ASN A 378 8.88 0.19 -4.15
C ASN A 378 8.06 1.20 -3.32
N GLY A 379 7.29 2.09 -3.95
CA GLY A 379 6.50 3.13 -3.27
C GLY A 379 7.34 4.20 -2.56
N LEU A 380 8.60 4.35 -2.96
CA LEU A 380 9.57 5.26 -2.35
C LEU A 380 9.52 6.67 -2.96
N ASP A 381 9.03 6.81 -4.19
CA ASP A 381 8.89 8.10 -4.90
C ASP A 381 7.66 8.93 -4.46
N LEU A 382 6.83 8.38 -3.58
CA LEU A 382 5.57 8.99 -3.16
C LEU A 382 5.80 10.31 -2.39
N ARG A 383 5.19 11.39 -2.88
CA ARG A 383 5.18 12.71 -2.25
C ARG A 383 3.77 13.30 -2.20
N TYR A 384 3.35 13.78 -1.03
CA TYR A 384 2.04 14.40 -0.83
C TYR A 384 2.10 15.95 -0.84
N GLY A 385 1.07 16.58 -1.41
CA GLY A 385 0.84 18.03 -1.31
C GLY A 385 1.42 18.92 -2.40
N ASP A 386 1.77 18.38 -3.57
CA ASP A 386 2.25 19.16 -4.73
C ASP A 386 1.12 19.87 -5.52
N GLU A 387 -0.09 19.99 -4.95
CA GLU A 387 -1.29 20.52 -5.63
C GLU A 387 -1.80 21.87 -5.07
N GLU A 388 -1.11 22.49 -4.12
CA GLU A 388 -1.45 23.86 -3.71
C GLU A 388 -0.71 24.88 -4.59
N GLY A 389 -1.15 24.99 -5.85
CA GLY A 389 -1.16 26.24 -6.59
C GLY A 389 -2.61 26.76 -6.62
N PRO A 390 -2.86 28.08 -6.60
CA PRO A 390 -4.22 28.64 -6.51
C PRO A 390 -5.12 28.33 -7.73
N ASP A 391 -4.58 27.77 -8.81
CA ASP A 391 -5.34 27.27 -9.95
C ASP A 391 -4.87 25.84 -10.29
N GLY A 392 -5.79 24.88 -10.28
CA GLY A 392 -5.53 23.44 -10.40
C GLY A 392 -4.92 22.97 -11.73
N GLY A 393 -3.65 23.29 -11.96
CA GLY A 393 -2.83 22.75 -13.05
C GLY A 393 -1.87 21.68 -12.53
N ALA A 394 -1.98 20.47 -13.08
CA ALA A 394 -1.01 19.40 -12.83
C ALA A 394 0.41 19.86 -13.21
N ALA A 395 1.29 20.03 -12.22
CA ALA A 395 2.71 20.10 -12.48
C ALA A 395 3.20 18.71 -12.93
N ALA A 396 3.33 18.54 -14.24
CA ALA A 396 4.21 17.53 -14.82
C ALA A 396 5.64 18.00 -14.57
N ASP A 397 6.29 17.44 -13.56
CA ASP A 397 7.70 17.71 -13.31
C ASP A 397 8.55 16.79 -14.21
N GLY A 398 9.06 17.39 -15.28
CA GLY A 398 9.90 16.77 -16.28
C GLY A 398 10.67 17.85 -17.01
N GLY A 399 11.72 18.37 -16.38
CA GLY A 399 12.60 19.36 -17.00
C GLY A 399 13.68 19.87 -16.07
N THR A 400 14.90 19.33 -16.23
CA THR A 400 16.14 20.01 -15.85
C THR A 400 16.23 21.33 -16.62
N GLY A 401 16.00 22.46 -15.94
CA GLY A 401 16.13 23.78 -16.54
C GLY A 401 16.33 24.84 -15.46
N GLY A 402 17.55 25.36 -15.37
CA GLY A 402 17.87 26.51 -14.54
C GLY A 402 17.09 27.75 -14.98
N GLY A 403 16.61 28.50 -14.00
CA GLY A 403 15.93 29.77 -14.20
C GLY A 403 15.80 30.48 -12.86
N ASP A 404 16.71 31.40 -12.60
CA ASP A 404 16.62 32.38 -11.53
C ASP A 404 15.42 33.30 -11.79
N GLY A 405 14.31 33.03 -11.10
CA GLY A 405 13.11 33.85 -11.09
C GLY A 405 12.80 34.28 -9.66
N ASP A 406 13.23 35.48 -9.31
CA ASP A 406 12.86 36.21 -8.09
C ASP A 406 11.34 36.50 -8.08
N GLY A 407 10.66 35.97 -7.07
CA GLY A 407 9.20 36.02 -6.96
C GLY A 407 8.68 35.34 -5.69
N GLY A 408 9.12 35.78 -4.52
CA GLY A 408 8.39 35.86 -3.23
C GLY A 408 7.47 34.75 -2.69
N ALA A 409 7.40 33.55 -3.27
CA ALA A 409 6.79 32.38 -2.64
C ALA A 409 7.87 31.61 -1.90
N ALA A 410 7.80 31.55 -0.57
CA ALA A 410 8.73 30.76 0.23
C ALA A 410 8.78 29.33 -0.31
N ARG A 411 9.92 28.93 -0.89
CA ARG A 411 10.10 27.62 -1.51
C ARG A 411 9.88 26.55 -0.44
N ARG A 412 8.84 25.72 -0.61
CA ARG A 412 8.54 24.59 0.29
C ARG A 412 9.77 23.69 0.40
N HIS A 413 10.18 23.36 1.62
CA HIS A 413 11.35 22.53 1.87
C HIS A 413 11.26 21.19 1.10
N PRO A 414 12.35 20.70 0.46
CA PRO A 414 12.30 19.53 -0.44
C PRO A 414 11.75 18.24 0.18
N LEU A 415 11.96 18.07 1.49
CA LEU A 415 11.43 16.94 2.26
C LEU A 415 9.90 16.95 2.45
N VAL A 416 9.24 18.11 2.41
CA VAL A 416 7.81 18.18 2.75
C VAL A 416 7.00 17.35 1.75
N GLY A 417 6.14 16.49 2.28
CA GLY A 417 5.32 15.53 1.53
C GLY A 417 5.97 14.16 1.32
N ARG A 418 7.31 14.08 1.38
CA ARG A 418 8.04 12.81 1.28
C ARG A 418 7.96 12.05 2.59
N PHE A 419 8.26 10.76 2.56
CA PHE A 419 8.48 10.03 3.80
C PHE A 419 9.73 10.55 4.52
N ALA A 420 9.71 10.49 5.84
CA ALA A 420 10.80 10.99 6.66
C ALA A 420 12.12 10.31 6.29
N PRO A 421 13.20 11.09 6.12
CA PRO A 421 14.51 10.54 5.80
C PRO A 421 14.99 9.62 6.94
N ASP A 422 15.82 8.64 6.58
CA ASP A 422 16.51 7.80 7.53
C ASP A 422 17.67 8.56 8.18
N LEU A 423 17.34 9.37 9.19
CA LEU A 423 18.31 10.13 9.97
C LEU A 423 18.64 9.38 11.25
N GLU A 424 19.93 9.22 11.54
CA GLU A 424 20.37 8.82 12.86
C GLU A 424 20.23 10.01 13.81
N LEU A 425 19.59 9.77 14.96
CA LEU A 425 19.31 10.77 15.97
C LEU A 425 19.90 10.29 17.30
N GLU A 426 20.62 11.16 18.00
CA GLU A 426 21.01 10.98 19.39
C GLU A 426 20.07 11.80 20.28
N ALA A 427 19.24 11.12 21.06
CA ALA A 427 18.30 11.74 22.00
C ALA A 427 18.42 11.04 23.36
N ASP A 428 18.56 11.80 24.45
CA ASP A 428 18.67 11.28 25.82
C ASP A 428 19.73 10.18 26.02
N GLY A 429 20.85 10.27 25.28
CA GLY A 429 21.94 9.28 25.34
C GLY A 429 21.65 7.97 24.60
N LEU A 430 20.57 7.90 23.83
CA LEU A 430 20.19 6.77 23.00
C LEU A 430 20.22 7.14 21.51
N THR A 431 20.64 6.19 20.69
CA THR A 431 20.51 6.30 19.23
C THR A 431 19.11 5.86 18.81
N THR A 432 18.43 6.69 18.03
CA THR A 432 17.11 6.44 17.46
C THR A 432 16.99 7.06 16.07
N ARG A 433 15.81 6.98 15.44
CA ARG A 433 15.53 7.44 14.08
C ARG A 433 14.10 8.01 14.01
N PRO A 434 13.79 8.92 13.07
CA PRO A 434 12.43 9.47 12.95
C PRO A 434 11.34 8.39 12.87
N THR A 435 11.59 7.28 12.17
CA THR A 435 10.62 6.18 12.03
C THR A 435 10.38 5.43 13.34
N GLU A 436 11.37 5.32 14.22
CA GLU A 436 11.22 4.64 15.51
C GLU A 436 10.42 5.47 16.51
N LEU A 437 10.56 6.80 16.45
CA LEU A 437 9.78 7.73 17.25
C LEU A 437 8.28 7.65 16.93
N LEU A 438 7.90 7.15 15.75
CA LEU A 438 6.52 6.97 15.29
C LEU A 438 5.88 5.65 15.73
N ARG A 439 6.56 4.77 16.48
CA ARG A 439 6.02 3.48 16.94
C ARG A 439 4.72 3.59 17.74
N ARG A 440 4.49 4.74 18.38
CA ARG A 440 3.27 5.02 19.16
C ARG A 440 2.10 5.55 18.31
N GLY A 441 2.27 5.70 17.00
CA GLY A 441 1.22 6.23 16.11
C GLY A 441 0.88 7.71 16.32
N ARG A 442 1.79 8.48 16.95
CA ARG A 442 1.66 9.94 17.14
C ARG A 442 2.53 10.68 16.14
N GLY A 443 2.18 11.94 15.85
CA GLY A 443 3.06 12.81 15.07
C GLY A 443 4.32 13.13 15.89
N VAL A 444 5.44 13.41 15.23
CA VAL A 444 6.72 13.68 15.90
C VAL A 444 7.30 14.98 15.35
N LEU A 445 7.67 15.91 16.24
CA LEU A 445 8.56 17.01 15.92
C LEU A 445 9.96 16.67 16.43
N VAL A 446 10.91 16.53 15.50
CA VAL A 446 12.34 16.43 15.81
C VAL A 446 12.92 17.84 15.77
N ASP A 447 13.48 18.29 16.89
CA ASP A 447 14.15 19.57 17.05
C ASP A 447 15.66 19.34 17.15
N LEU A 448 16.40 19.75 16.11
CA LEU A 448 17.86 19.64 16.05
C LEU A 448 18.55 20.97 16.36
N THR A 449 17.79 21.99 16.76
CA THR A 449 18.32 23.31 17.10
C THR A 449 18.91 23.34 18.50
N ALA A 450 19.99 24.11 18.68
CA ALA A 450 20.60 24.29 20.00
C ALA A 450 19.75 25.15 20.94
N ASP A 451 18.92 26.04 20.39
CA ASP A 451 18.10 26.97 21.17
C ASP A 451 16.73 26.40 21.54
N GLY A 452 16.30 25.26 20.98
CA GLY A 452 15.03 24.59 21.26
C GLY A 452 13.80 25.41 20.87
N ALA A 453 13.93 26.34 19.93
CA ALA A 453 12.83 27.21 19.52
C ALA A 453 11.64 26.43 18.91
N PRO A 454 11.84 25.46 18.00
CA PRO A 454 10.76 24.60 17.50
C PRO A 454 10.02 23.86 18.62
N ALA A 455 10.74 23.24 19.56
CA ALA A 455 10.14 22.50 20.66
C ALA A 455 9.28 23.37 21.58
N ARG A 456 9.67 24.64 21.81
CA ARG A 456 8.86 25.62 22.54
C ARG A 456 7.62 26.04 21.75
N ALA A 457 7.76 26.33 20.46
CA ALA A 457 6.64 26.73 19.61
C ALA A 457 5.56 25.63 19.52
N ALA A 458 5.96 24.37 19.58
CA ALA A 458 5.06 23.22 19.53
C ALA A 458 4.43 22.83 20.87
N ALA A 459 4.74 23.52 21.98
CA ALA A 459 4.21 23.20 23.31
C ALA A 459 2.67 23.04 23.36
N PRO A 460 1.86 23.88 22.67
CA PRO A 460 0.39 23.73 22.64
C PRO A 460 -0.13 22.42 21.99
N TRP A 461 0.72 21.70 21.25
CA TRP A 461 0.34 20.46 20.55
C TRP A 461 0.84 19.17 21.21
N ARG A 462 1.52 19.24 22.38
CA ARG A 462 2.06 18.06 23.08
C ARG A 462 1.03 16.99 23.43
N GLY A 463 -0.27 17.31 23.46
CA GLY A 463 -1.33 16.32 23.59
C GLY A 463 -1.49 15.40 22.36
N ARG A 464 -1.05 15.85 21.19
CA ARG A 464 -1.29 15.22 19.87
C ARG A 464 0.00 14.77 19.16
N ILE A 465 1.11 15.44 19.44
CA ILE A 465 2.44 15.08 18.92
C ILE A 465 3.43 14.82 20.05
N ASP A 466 4.48 14.08 19.74
CA ASP A 466 5.67 13.95 20.55
C ASP A 466 6.72 14.95 20.06
N VAL A 467 7.48 15.53 20.97
CA VAL A 467 8.53 16.52 20.67
C VAL A 467 9.84 15.96 21.19
N THR A 468 10.80 15.75 20.29
CA THR A 468 12.09 15.12 20.58
C THR A 468 13.20 16.11 20.22
N ALA A 469 13.90 16.60 21.24
CA ALA A 469 15.16 17.30 21.03
C ALA A 469 16.25 16.25 20.79
N ALA A 470 17.02 16.39 19.71
CA ALA A 470 18.03 15.42 19.32
C ALA A 470 19.25 16.10 18.69
N ARG A 471 20.32 15.33 18.49
CA ARG A 471 21.42 15.68 17.59
C ARG A 471 21.46 14.71 16.43
N ALA A 472 21.77 15.21 15.24
CA ALA A 472 22.08 14.36 14.10
C ALA A 472 23.60 14.37 13.91
N PRO A 473 24.30 13.23 14.12
CA PRO A 473 25.75 13.17 13.93
C PRO A 473 26.15 13.26 12.45
N GLN A 474 25.20 13.03 11.55
CA GLN A 474 25.36 13.07 10.10
C GLN A 474 25.21 14.51 9.57
N GLY A 475 26.01 14.89 8.57
CA GLY A 475 25.85 16.18 7.88
C GLY A 475 24.61 16.22 6.98
N GLY A 476 24.03 17.39 6.75
CA GLY A 476 22.91 17.59 5.83
C GLY A 476 21.51 17.34 6.43
N ALA A 477 21.40 17.12 7.74
CA ALA A 477 20.11 17.06 8.43
C ALA A 477 19.42 18.45 8.44
N PRO A 478 18.07 18.50 8.37
CA PRO A 478 17.33 19.75 8.56
C PRO A 478 17.52 20.29 9.99
N ALA A 479 17.26 21.57 10.22
CA ALA A 479 17.26 22.16 11.57
C ALA A 479 16.13 21.59 12.45
N ALA A 480 14.99 21.27 11.85
CA ALA A 480 13.86 20.63 12.52
C ALA A 480 12.95 19.94 11.49
N LEU A 481 12.21 18.93 11.95
CA LEU A 481 11.36 18.09 11.12
C LEU A 481 10.04 17.76 11.84
N LEU A 482 8.90 18.13 11.26
CA LEU A 482 7.58 17.71 11.71
C LEU A 482 7.10 16.54 10.83
N VAL A 483 6.93 15.38 11.43
CA VAL A 483 6.53 14.13 10.77
C VAL A 483 5.13 13.72 11.23
N ARG A 484 4.28 13.38 10.27
CA ARG A 484 2.92 12.84 10.50
C ARG A 484 2.99 11.42 11.06
N PRO A 485 1.91 10.91 11.69
CA PRO A 485 1.85 9.53 12.18
C PRO A 485 2.11 8.45 11.10
N ASP A 486 1.85 8.75 9.83
CA ASP A 486 2.13 7.88 8.69
C ASP A 486 3.55 8.01 8.12
N GLY A 487 4.43 8.75 8.81
CA GLY A 487 5.83 8.91 8.45
C GLY A 487 6.09 9.95 7.37
N HIS A 488 5.08 10.64 6.84
CA HIS A 488 5.29 11.71 5.87
C HIS A 488 5.60 13.05 6.54
N VAL A 489 6.54 13.80 5.96
CA VAL A 489 6.97 15.10 6.47
C VAL A 489 5.89 16.15 6.21
N ALA A 490 5.36 16.73 7.27
CA ALA A 490 4.40 17.83 7.23
C ALA A 490 5.07 19.20 7.11
N TRP A 491 6.28 19.36 7.67
CA TRP A 491 7.07 20.59 7.63
C TRP A 491 8.54 20.29 7.97
N ALA A 492 9.47 21.09 7.46
CA ALA A 492 10.89 21.01 7.75
C ALA A 492 11.54 22.40 7.65
N ALA A 493 12.60 22.65 8.41
CA ALA A 493 13.41 23.86 8.34
C ALA A 493 14.85 23.55 7.91
N GLU A 494 15.42 24.41 7.07
CA GLU A 494 16.83 24.33 6.67
C GLU A 494 17.75 24.76 7.83
N PRO A 495 18.99 24.23 7.90
CA PRO A 495 20.03 24.73 8.81
C PRO A 495 20.25 26.25 8.64
N GLY A 496 20.27 26.99 9.75
CA GLY A 496 20.54 28.44 9.75
C GLY A 496 19.36 29.34 9.34
N ALA A 497 18.23 28.78 8.91
CA ALA A 497 16.98 29.52 8.78
C ALA A 497 16.35 29.80 10.14
N ALA A 498 15.40 30.74 10.23
CA ALA A 498 14.56 30.89 11.41
C ALA A 498 13.72 29.61 11.59
N ALA A 499 14.16 28.72 12.47
CA ALA A 499 13.66 27.35 12.58
C ALA A 499 12.19 27.21 13.04
N THR A 500 11.45 28.31 13.16
CA THR A 500 10.02 28.31 13.51
C THR A 500 9.11 28.84 12.40
N ASP A 501 9.68 29.33 11.29
CA ASP A 501 8.92 29.90 10.18
C ASP A 501 7.99 28.84 9.58
N GLY A 502 6.69 29.11 9.60
CA GLY A 502 5.65 28.20 9.11
C GLY A 502 5.34 26.99 10.00
N LEU A 503 6.08 26.75 11.09
CA LEU A 503 5.86 25.58 11.97
C LEU A 503 4.47 25.60 12.61
N THR A 504 4.07 26.74 13.21
CA THR A 504 2.76 26.90 13.84
C THR A 504 1.62 26.66 12.85
N ALA A 505 1.77 27.13 11.61
CA ALA A 505 0.79 26.91 10.55
C ALA A 505 0.71 25.44 10.14
N ALA A 506 1.85 24.76 10.03
CA ALA A 506 1.90 23.32 9.75
C ALA A 506 1.27 22.49 10.88
N LEU A 507 1.55 22.83 12.14
CA LEU A 507 0.94 22.20 13.31
C LEU A 507 -0.58 22.39 13.31
N ALA A 508 -1.05 23.60 13.04
CA ALA A 508 -2.48 23.89 12.92
C ALA A 508 -3.15 23.11 11.78
N ARG A 509 -2.48 23.03 10.63
CA ARG A 509 -2.98 22.35 9.42
C ARG A 509 -3.10 20.84 9.58
N TRP A 510 -2.20 20.19 10.32
CA TRP A 510 -2.15 18.73 10.40
C TRP A 510 -2.65 18.18 11.74
N PHE A 511 -2.55 18.95 12.81
CA PHE A 511 -2.88 18.53 14.17
C PHE A 511 -3.96 19.40 14.83
N GLY A 512 -4.58 20.33 14.10
CA GLY A 512 -5.69 21.15 14.60
C GLY A 512 -5.23 22.39 15.37
N PRO A 513 -6.16 23.25 15.83
CA PRO A 513 -5.83 24.52 16.48
C PRO A 513 -5.07 24.34 17.82
N GLN A 514 -4.41 25.41 18.28
CA GLN A 514 -3.69 25.43 19.56
C GLN A 514 -4.61 25.09 20.74
N ASP A 515 -5.81 25.67 20.76
CA ASP A 515 -6.72 25.64 21.90
C ASP A 515 -7.61 24.38 22.00
N TRP A 516 -7.23 23.28 21.36
CA TRP A 516 -7.96 22.01 21.48
C TRP A 516 -7.84 21.45 22.92
N ARG A 517 -8.98 21.08 23.52
CA ARG A 517 -9.09 20.52 24.88
C ARG A 517 -9.68 19.13 24.87
#